data_AF-A0A239DKV9-F1
#
_entry.id   AF-A0A239DKV9-F1
#
_cell.length_a   1.000
_cell.length_b   1.000
_cell.length_c   1.000
_cell.angle_alpha   90.00
_cell.angle_beta   90.00
_cell.angle_gamma   90.00
#
_symmetry.space_group_name_H-M   'P 1'
#
loop_
_entity.id
_entity.type
_entity.pdbx_description
1 polymer ?
#
loop_
_entity_poly.entity_id
_entity_poly.type
_entity_poly.pdbx_seq_one_letter_code
_entity_poly.pdbx_strand_id
1 'polypeptide(L)'
;MTMINKSKLLLTPTYLPFLKECFDTSHIDDGVLIWQERPRHHFKSDKSHQRVNKMFAGNAAGDRPRPTRPHVYVNITHPELGNMRMPLHRLIWCLKFEETPPKMIDHINRIPFDNRPKNLRPITTKENNENSIHSKTCLSSGEVTAMGNGKFKMVFQHPGASDWKLEFNDKTQAIACINYLSYLYDDTISQE
;
A
#
# COMPACT_ATOMS: atom_id res chain seq x y z
N MET A 1 -22.56 -19.12 -12.96
CA MET A 1 -21.14 -19.06 -13.36
C MET A 1 -20.46 -18.02 -12.48
N THR A 2 -19.80 -18.43 -11.39
CA THR A 2 -19.22 -17.50 -10.41
C THR A 2 -18.14 -16.67 -11.11
N MET A 3 -18.30 -15.35 -11.16
CA MET A 3 -17.31 -14.44 -11.74
C MET A 3 -15.96 -14.65 -11.03
N ILE A 4 -15.02 -15.30 -11.71
CA ILE A 4 -13.66 -15.50 -11.19
C ILE A 4 -13.06 -14.10 -11.00
N ASN A 5 -12.74 -13.77 -9.75
CA ASN A 5 -12.07 -12.51 -9.45
C ASN A 5 -10.63 -12.61 -9.95
N LYS A 6 -10.38 -11.99 -11.11
CA LYS A 6 -9.09 -12.06 -11.82
C LYS A 6 -7.91 -11.59 -10.96
N SER A 7 -8.11 -10.59 -10.09
CA SER A 7 -7.04 -10.13 -9.19
C SER A 7 -6.74 -11.11 -8.08
N LYS A 8 -7.73 -11.86 -7.59
CA LYS A 8 -7.46 -12.97 -6.68
C LYS A 8 -6.73 -14.11 -7.36
N LEU A 9 -7.06 -14.40 -8.62
CA LEU A 9 -6.41 -15.46 -9.39
C LEU A 9 -4.92 -15.16 -9.64
N LEU A 10 -4.59 -13.93 -10.06
CA LEU A 10 -3.19 -13.54 -10.30
C LEU A 10 -2.35 -13.53 -9.01
N LEU A 11 -2.97 -13.32 -7.86
CA LEU A 11 -2.29 -13.33 -6.56
C LEU A 11 -2.22 -14.75 -5.97
N THR A 12 -1.82 -15.72 -6.78
CA THR A 12 -1.60 -17.12 -6.37
C THR A 12 -0.21 -17.58 -6.79
N PRO A 13 0.37 -18.61 -6.13
CA PRO A 13 1.69 -19.14 -6.46
C PRO A 13 1.86 -19.50 -7.94
N THR A 14 0.78 -19.95 -8.59
CA THR A 14 0.74 -20.26 -10.04
C THR A 14 1.24 -19.12 -10.92
N TYR A 15 0.99 -17.87 -10.54
CA TYR A 15 1.36 -16.68 -11.32
C TYR A 15 2.60 -15.95 -10.77
N LEU A 16 3.28 -16.49 -9.76
CA LEU A 16 4.51 -15.88 -9.24
C LEU A 16 5.58 -15.67 -10.30
N PRO A 17 5.84 -16.59 -11.27
CA PRO A 17 6.81 -16.34 -12.33
C PRO A 17 6.47 -15.09 -13.14
N PHE A 18 5.20 -14.91 -13.51
CA PHE A 18 4.74 -13.71 -14.21
C PHE A 18 4.93 -12.42 -13.37
N LEU A 19 4.62 -12.48 -12.07
CA LEU A 19 4.79 -11.34 -11.17
C LEU A 19 6.26 -10.98 -10.96
N LYS A 20 7.15 -11.99 -10.84
CA LYS A 20 8.60 -11.81 -10.75
C LYS A 20 9.22 -11.26 -12.04
N GLU A 21 8.62 -11.51 -13.20
CA GLU A 21 8.99 -10.83 -14.47
C GLU A 21 8.44 -9.39 -14.56
N CYS A 22 7.41 -9.05 -13.77
CA CYS A 22 6.82 -7.70 -13.76
C CYS A 22 7.50 -6.75 -12.78
N PHE A 23 7.99 -7.25 -11.64
CA PHE A 23 8.42 -6.42 -10.52
C PHE A 23 9.79 -6.81 -10.02
N ASP A 24 10.62 -5.81 -9.77
CA ASP A 24 11.82 -5.91 -8.97
C ASP A 24 11.42 -5.77 -7.50
N THR A 25 11.95 -6.68 -6.68
CA THR A 25 11.62 -6.85 -5.26
C THR A 25 12.78 -6.42 -4.34
N SER A 26 13.82 -5.79 -4.88
CA SER A 26 15.00 -5.33 -4.11
C SER A 26 14.64 -4.42 -2.93
N HIS A 27 13.54 -3.67 -3.04
CA HIS A 27 13.03 -2.74 -2.01
C HIS A 27 11.71 -3.22 -1.37
N ILE A 28 11.43 -4.53 -1.42
CA ILE A 28 10.15 -5.06 -0.95
C ILE A 28 9.93 -4.85 0.56
N ASP A 29 11.01 -4.86 1.35
CA ASP A 29 10.96 -4.62 2.79
C ASP A 29 10.62 -3.16 3.14
N ASP A 30 10.92 -2.23 2.22
CA ASP A 30 10.51 -0.82 2.28
C ASP A 30 9.07 -0.60 1.80
N GLY A 31 8.37 -1.67 1.41
CA GLY A 31 7.01 -1.57 0.88
C GLY A 31 6.96 -1.05 -0.55
N VAL A 32 8.08 -1.10 -1.29
CA VAL A 32 8.22 -0.57 -2.64
C VAL A 32 8.48 -1.72 -3.62
N LEU A 33 7.79 -1.68 -4.76
CA LEU A 33 8.08 -2.52 -5.92
C LEU A 33 8.45 -1.61 -7.08
N ILE A 34 9.45 -2.01 -7.86
CA ILE A 34 9.82 -1.28 -9.07
C ILE A 34 9.37 -2.09 -10.29
N TRP A 35 8.80 -1.44 -11.31
CA TRP A 35 8.48 -2.13 -12.54
C TRP A 35 9.75 -2.55 -13.28
N GLN A 36 9.86 -3.83 -13.62
CA GLN A 36 10.90 -4.29 -14.53
C GLN A 36 10.54 -3.99 -15.99
N GLU A 37 11.53 -4.08 -16.88
CA GLU A 37 11.25 -4.17 -18.30
C GLU A 37 10.55 -5.50 -18.58
N ARG A 38 9.25 -5.43 -18.89
CA ARG A 38 8.44 -6.63 -19.06
C ARG A 38 8.74 -7.29 -20.40
N PRO A 39 8.82 -8.62 -20.47
CA PRO A 39 9.15 -9.33 -21.70
C PRO A 39 8.01 -9.30 -22.72
N ARG A 40 8.34 -9.51 -23.99
CA ARG A 40 7.41 -9.35 -25.11
C ARG A 40 6.15 -10.23 -25.00
N HIS A 41 6.25 -11.43 -24.44
CA HIS A 41 5.14 -12.38 -24.28
C HIS A 41 4.06 -11.92 -23.29
N HIS A 42 4.31 -10.87 -22.51
CA HIS A 42 3.30 -10.27 -21.63
C HIS A 42 2.24 -9.45 -22.38
N PHE A 43 2.44 -9.21 -23.68
CA PHE A 43 1.68 -8.23 -24.44
C PHE A 43 1.08 -8.82 -25.71
N LYS A 44 -0.09 -8.31 -26.11
CA LYS A 44 -0.76 -8.71 -27.36
C LYS A 44 -0.15 -8.06 -28.60
N SER A 45 0.63 -6.99 -28.44
CA SER A 45 1.24 -6.26 -29.55
C SER A 45 2.52 -5.54 -29.12
N ASP A 46 3.44 -5.40 -30.07
CA ASP A 46 4.72 -4.68 -29.90
C ASP A 46 4.50 -3.23 -29.48
N LYS A 47 3.46 -2.58 -30.04
CA LYS A 47 3.09 -1.20 -29.66
C LYS A 47 2.79 -1.09 -28.16
N SER A 48 2.06 -2.05 -27.59
CA SER A 48 1.72 -2.01 -26.16
C SER A 48 2.91 -2.36 -25.27
N HIS A 49 3.76 -3.31 -25.72
CA HIS A 49 5.00 -3.69 -25.04
C HIS A 49 5.94 -2.48 -24.91
N GLN A 50 6.26 -1.83 -26.03
CA GLN A 50 7.11 -0.64 -26.07
C GLN A 50 6.55 0.49 -25.21
N ARG A 51 5.24 0.77 -25.32
CA ARG A 51 4.60 1.85 -24.57
C ARG A 51 4.67 1.61 -23.06
N VAL A 52 4.34 0.40 -22.60
CA VAL A 52 4.30 0.08 -21.16
C VAL A 52 5.71 0.13 -20.57
N ASN A 53 6.69 -0.49 -21.24
CA ASN A 53 8.08 -0.43 -20.75
C ASN A 53 8.60 1.00 -20.71
N LYS A 54 8.35 1.80 -21.76
CA LYS A 54 8.73 3.23 -21.77
C LYS A 54 8.10 4.05 -20.64
N MET A 55 6.85 3.76 -20.26
CA MET A 55 6.12 4.52 -19.25
C MET A 55 6.47 4.10 -17.82
N PHE A 56 6.70 2.81 -17.60
CA PHE A 56 6.69 2.25 -16.25
C PHE A 56 8.01 1.63 -15.83
N ALA A 57 8.81 1.03 -16.73
CA ALA A 57 10.03 0.35 -16.34
C ALA A 57 10.98 1.30 -15.58
N GLY A 58 11.52 0.84 -14.46
CA GLY A 58 12.35 1.62 -13.54
C GLY A 58 11.58 2.53 -12.58
N ASN A 59 10.26 2.72 -12.75
CA ASN A 59 9.45 3.52 -11.83
C ASN A 59 8.81 2.66 -10.73
N ALA A 60 8.57 3.28 -9.58
CA ALA A 60 7.81 2.66 -8.49
C ALA A 60 6.39 2.26 -8.95
N ALA A 61 5.98 1.06 -8.57
CA ALA A 61 4.68 0.52 -8.89
C ALA A 61 3.61 1.06 -7.92
N GLY A 62 2.53 1.59 -8.49
CA GLY A 62 1.34 1.97 -7.76
C GLY A 62 0.97 3.44 -7.91
N ASP A 63 -0.31 3.73 -7.67
CA ASP A 63 -0.83 5.08 -7.63
C ASP A 63 -0.34 5.81 -6.36
N ARG A 64 -0.10 7.12 -6.45
CA ARG A 64 0.11 7.94 -5.24
C ARG A 64 -1.14 7.87 -4.34
N PRO A 65 -0.99 7.69 -3.02
CA PRO A 65 -2.13 7.68 -2.11
C PRO A 65 -2.83 9.04 -2.12
N ARG A 66 -4.15 9.02 -1.92
CA ARG A 66 -4.98 10.24 -1.89
C ARG A 66 -5.82 10.26 -0.60
N PRO A 67 -6.20 11.43 -0.07
CA PRO A 67 -7.02 11.50 1.15
C PRO A 67 -8.30 10.66 1.09
N THR A 68 -8.96 10.64 -0.07
CA THR A 68 -10.20 9.87 -0.30
C THR A 68 -9.97 8.40 -0.67
N ARG A 69 -8.74 8.03 -1.04
CA ARG A 69 -8.31 6.67 -1.43
C ARG A 69 -6.89 6.45 -0.93
N PRO A 70 -6.73 6.21 0.38
CA PRO A 70 -5.42 6.27 0.99
C PRO A 70 -4.61 4.97 0.79
N HIS A 71 -5.25 3.90 0.31
CA HIS A 71 -4.54 2.70 -0.14
C HIS A 71 -3.87 2.90 -1.50
N VAL A 72 -2.68 2.34 -1.67
CA VAL A 72 -1.95 2.31 -2.94
C VAL A 72 -2.46 1.15 -3.80
N TYR A 73 -2.71 1.41 -5.08
CA TYR A 73 -3.20 0.41 -6.05
C TYR A 73 -2.29 0.32 -7.25
N VAL A 74 -2.12 -0.90 -7.78
CA VAL A 74 -1.38 -1.17 -9.01
C VAL A 74 -2.34 -1.64 -10.09
N ASN A 75 -2.17 -1.14 -11.31
CA ASN A 75 -2.86 -1.62 -12.50
C ASN A 75 -1.91 -2.53 -13.30
N ILE A 76 -2.29 -3.79 -13.49
CA ILE A 76 -1.50 -4.78 -14.23
C ILE A 76 -2.36 -5.32 -15.37
N THR A 77 -1.76 -5.46 -16.55
CA THR A 77 -2.37 -6.15 -17.68
C THR A 77 -1.66 -7.48 -17.89
N HIS A 78 -2.38 -8.58 -17.68
CA HIS A 78 -1.93 -9.93 -18.00
C HIS A 78 -2.41 -10.32 -19.41
N PRO A 79 -1.63 -11.07 -20.21
CA PRO A 79 -1.99 -11.42 -21.59
C PRO A 79 -3.35 -12.14 -21.69
N GLU A 80 -3.62 -13.07 -20.78
CA GLU A 80 -4.85 -13.88 -20.74
C GLU A 80 -5.95 -13.28 -19.83
N LEU A 81 -5.62 -12.94 -18.58
CA LEU A 81 -6.60 -12.43 -17.62
C LEU A 81 -7.06 -10.99 -17.96
N GLY A 82 -6.27 -10.24 -18.73
CA GLY A 82 -6.56 -8.86 -19.11
C GLY A 82 -6.10 -7.85 -18.06
N ASN A 83 -6.69 -6.65 -18.09
CA ASN A 83 -6.36 -5.57 -17.17
C ASN A 83 -7.06 -5.74 -15.82
N MET A 84 -6.33 -5.46 -14.74
CA MET A 84 -6.79 -5.62 -13.37
C MET A 84 -6.18 -4.56 -12.47
N ARG A 85 -6.95 -4.13 -11.47
CA ARG A 85 -6.49 -3.25 -10.40
C ARG A 85 -6.46 -4.00 -9.08
N MET A 86 -5.38 -3.87 -8.31
CA MET A 86 -5.25 -4.51 -7.00
C MET A 86 -4.50 -3.64 -5.99
N PRO A 87 -4.74 -3.80 -4.68
CA PRO A 87 -3.96 -3.11 -3.64
C PRO A 87 -2.49 -3.56 -3.64
N LEU A 88 -1.57 -2.62 -3.49
CA LEU A 88 -0.13 -2.88 -3.48
C LEU A 88 0.29 -3.80 -2.33
N HIS A 89 -0.22 -3.61 -1.11
CA HIS A 89 0.09 -4.49 0.02
C HIS A 89 -0.21 -5.98 -0.26
N ARG A 90 -1.22 -6.31 -1.08
CA ARG A 90 -1.51 -7.70 -1.43
C ARG A 90 -0.51 -8.27 -2.43
N LEU A 91 -0.06 -7.44 -3.37
CA LEU A 91 0.98 -7.82 -4.32
C LEU A 91 2.31 -8.03 -3.60
N ILE A 92 2.66 -7.13 -2.68
CA ILE A 92 3.83 -7.25 -1.80
C ILE A 92 3.75 -8.51 -0.96
N TRP A 93 2.60 -8.80 -0.34
CA TRP A 93 2.40 -10.06 0.39
C TRP A 93 2.71 -11.27 -0.48
N CYS A 94 2.14 -11.31 -1.69
CA CYS A 94 2.31 -12.43 -2.60
C CYS A 94 3.77 -12.62 -3.02
N LEU A 95 4.49 -11.53 -3.32
CA LEU A 95 5.89 -11.58 -3.72
C LEU A 95 6.86 -11.84 -2.56
N LYS A 96 6.57 -11.31 -1.35
CA LYS A 96 7.44 -11.46 -0.18
C LYS A 96 7.35 -12.85 0.43
N PHE A 97 6.12 -13.37 0.56
CA PHE A 97 5.86 -14.65 1.21
C PHE A 97 5.68 -15.79 0.21
N GLU A 98 5.62 -15.50 -1.09
CA GLU A 98 5.38 -16.49 -2.16
C GLU A 98 4.09 -17.29 -1.97
N GLU A 99 3.11 -16.69 -1.30
CA GLU A 99 1.86 -17.30 -0.90
C GLU A 99 0.66 -16.51 -1.43
N THR A 100 -0.50 -17.18 -1.47
CA THR A 100 -1.76 -16.49 -1.75
C THR A 100 -2.07 -15.55 -0.59
N PRO A 101 -2.28 -14.24 -0.82
CA PRO A 101 -2.53 -13.32 0.27
C PRO A 101 -3.83 -13.67 1.01
N PRO A 102 -3.85 -13.59 2.35
CA PRO A 102 -5.01 -13.96 3.15
C PRO A 102 -6.23 -13.13 2.75
N LYS A 103 -7.41 -13.62 3.15
CA LYS A 103 -8.69 -12.97 2.81
C LYS A 103 -8.71 -11.50 3.25
N MET A 104 -8.10 -11.18 4.39
CA MET A 104 -7.88 -9.83 4.89
C MET A 104 -6.46 -9.66 5.38
N ILE A 105 -5.89 -8.50 5.03
CA ILE A 105 -4.60 -8.01 5.52
C ILE A 105 -4.89 -6.67 6.19
N ASP A 106 -4.41 -6.51 7.41
CA ASP A 106 -4.52 -5.28 8.19
C ASP A 106 -3.16 -4.59 8.29
N HIS A 107 -3.20 -3.27 8.40
CA HIS A 107 -2.01 -2.45 8.64
C HIS A 107 -1.89 -2.25 10.15
N ILE A 108 -0.85 -2.81 10.77
CA ILE A 108 -0.61 -2.75 12.22
C ILE A 108 -0.58 -1.28 12.69
N ASN A 109 0.07 -0.42 11.91
CA ASN A 109 0.17 1.01 12.19
C ASN A 109 -1.05 1.83 11.71
N ARG A 110 -2.05 1.20 11.09
CA ARG A 110 -3.23 1.83 10.47
C ARG A 110 -2.92 2.86 9.39
N ILE A 111 -1.74 2.81 8.79
CA ILE A 111 -1.36 3.68 7.68
C ILE A 111 -1.58 2.90 6.37
N PRO A 112 -2.69 3.15 5.66
CA PRO A 112 -3.10 2.32 4.50
C PRO A 112 -2.19 2.44 3.27
N PHE A 113 -1.29 3.42 3.24
CA PHE A 113 -0.27 3.58 2.21
C PHE A 113 1.10 3.04 2.59
N ASP A 114 1.27 2.60 3.84
CA ASP A 114 2.49 1.98 4.30
C ASP A 114 2.45 0.48 4.02
N ASN A 115 2.98 0.07 2.87
CA ASN A 115 2.91 -1.31 2.43
C ASN A 115 4.13 -2.15 2.89
N ARG A 116 4.94 -1.66 3.85
CA ARG A 116 6.08 -2.40 4.41
C ARG A 116 5.60 -3.72 5.02
N PRO A 117 6.19 -4.89 4.69
CA PRO A 117 5.76 -6.18 5.21
C PRO A 117 5.68 -6.25 6.75
N LYS A 118 6.59 -5.59 7.47
CA LYS A 118 6.57 -5.50 8.94
C LYS A 118 5.28 -4.88 9.51
N ASN A 119 4.61 -4.05 8.72
CA ASN A 119 3.38 -3.35 9.10
C ASN A 119 2.13 -4.07 8.61
N LEU A 120 2.26 -5.22 7.93
CA LEU A 120 1.14 -6.02 7.43
C LEU A 120 0.92 -7.25 8.30
N ARG A 121 -0.33 -7.56 8.62
CA ARG A 121 -0.70 -8.80 9.32
C ARG A 121 -1.91 -9.48 8.70
N PRO A 122 -1.97 -10.83 8.71
CA PRO A 122 -3.20 -11.54 8.36
C PRO A 122 -4.21 -11.31 9.49
N ILE A 123 -5.46 -11.02 9.15
CA ILE A 123 -6.54 -10.97 10.15
C ILE A 123 -7.77 -11.73 9.68
N THR A 124 -8.52 -12.25 10.63
CA THR A 124 -9.84 -12.83 10.43
C THR A 124 -10.90 -11.74 10.30
N THR A 125 -12.06 -12.08 9.72
CA THR A 125 -13.20 -11.16 9.64
C THR A 125 -13.69 -10.72 11.02
N LYS A 126 -13.55 -11.59 12.03
CA LYS A 126 -13.92 -11.31 13.42
C LYS A 126 -13.00 -10.24 14.03
N GLU A 127 -11.68 -10.45 13.93
CA GLU A 127 -10.67 -9.51 14.46
C GLU A 127 -10.79 -8.12 13.82
N ASN A 128 -11.13 -8.03 12.53
CA ASN A 128 -11.36 -6.74 11.86
C ASN A 128 -12.53 -5.97 12.44
N ASN A 129 -13.64 -6.67 12.70
CA ASN A 129 -14.84 -6.06 13.25
C ASN A 129 -14.63 -5.61 14.69
N GLU A 130 -13.84 -6.37 15.47
CA GLU A 130 -13.42 -6.00 16.81
C GLU A 130 -12.47 -4.79 16.79
N ASN A 131 -11.51 -4.73 15.86
CA ASN A 131 -10.59 -3.61 15.69
C ASN A 131 -11.26 -2.30 15.22
N SER A 132 -12.47 -2.39 14.63
CA SER A 132 -13.30 -1.22 14.30
C SER A 132 -13.80 -0.48 15.56
N ILE A 133 -13.74 -1.12 16.73
CA ILE A 133 -14.19 -0.59 18.01
C ILE A 133 -12.94 -0.27 18.85
N HIS A 134 -12.47 0.98 18.80
CA HIS A 134 -11.58 1.57 19.80
C HIS A 134 -10.24 0.86 20.13
N SER A 135 -9.42 0.44 19.16
CA SER A 135 -8.02 0.13 19.53
C SER A 135 -7.20 1.41 19.79
N LYS A 136 -6.89 1.65 21.08
CA LYS A 136 -5.93 2.63 21.64
C LYS A 136 -4.45 2.23 21.43
N THR A 137 -4.20 1.11 20.77
CA THR A 137 -2.90 0.42 20.73
C THR A 137 -2.08 0.69 19.47
N CYS A 138 -2.46 1.68 18.65
CA CYS A 138 -1.65 2.04 17.50
C CYS A 138 -0.49 2.94 17.92
N LEU A 139 0.68 2.68 17.34
CA LEU A 139 1.79 3.63 17.23
C LEU A 139 1.38 4.77 16.28
N SER A 140 0.28 5.48 16.59
CA SER A 140 0.07 6.81 16.04
C SER A 140 0.75 7.75 17.01
N SER A 141 1.90 8.28 16.63
CA SER A 141 2.69 9.22 17.44
C SER A 141 2.00 10.58 17.54
N GLY A 142 0.68 10.64 17.50
CA GLY A 142 -0.07 11.90 17.49
C GLY A 142 -1.57 11.75 17.64
N GLU A 143 -2.22 12.89 17.78
CA GLU A 143 -3.65 13.03 18.04
C GLU A 143 -4.26 14.09 17.14
N VAL A 144 -5.52 13.88 16.73
CA VAL A 144 -6.33 14.87 16.00
C VAL A 144 -7.54 15.22 16.84
N THR A 145 -7.65 16.49 17.24
CA THR A 145 -8.73 17.00 18.10
C THR A 145 -9.57 18.04 17.35
N ALA A 146 -10.89 17.95 17.44
CA ALA A 146 -11.80 18.99 16.92
C ALA A 146 -11.80 20.22 17.84
N MET A 147 -11.72 21.40 17.26
CA MET A 147 -11.73 22.68 17.96
C MET A 147 -13.12 23.32 17.88
N GLY A 148 -13.47 24.16 18.87
CA GLY A 148 -14.77 24.85 18.91
C GLY A 148 -15.04 25.80 17.74
N ASN A 149 -14.03 26.15 16.95
CA ASN A 149 -14.13 27.00 15.75
C ASN A 149 -14.37 26.21 14.45
N GLY A 150 -14.65 24.91 14.52
CA GLY A 150 -14.85 24.04 13.36
C GLY A 150 -13.56 23.56 12.67
N LYS A 151 -12.38 23.91 13.21
CA LYS A 151 -11.09 23.40 12.74
C LYS A 151 -10.66 22.13 13.49
N PHE A 152 -9.64 21.47 12.98
CA PHE A 152 -9.02 20.29 13.56
C PHE A 152 -7.55 20.58 13.87
N LYS A 153 -7.16 20.38 15.13
CA LYS A 153 -5.76 20.47 15.57
C LYS A 153 -5.13 19.08 15.49
N MET A 154 -4.03 18.97 14.77
CA MET A 154 -3.16 17.80 14.73
C MET A 154 -1.93 18.06 15.58
N VAL A 155 -1.61 17.11 16.46
CA VAL A 155 -0.38 17.10 17.26
C VAL A 155 0.36 15.82 16.92
N PHE A 156 1.64 15.91 16.58
CA PHE A 156 2.53 14.78 16.36
C PHE A 156 3.78 14.94 17.20
N GLN A 157 4.09 13.93 18.00
CA GLN A 157 5.20 13.86 18.93
C GLN A 157 5.92 12.52 18.72
N HIS A 158 7.21 12.57 18.39
CA HIS A 158 8.01 11.37 18.13
C HIS A 158 9.43 11.59 18.63
N PRO A 159 10.09 10.60 19.28
CA PRO A 159 11.45 10.78 19.81
C PRO A 159 12.48 11.28 18.78
N GLY A 160 12.34 10.83 17.53
CA GLY A 160 13.21 11.22 16.40
C GLY A 160 12.74 12.43 15.58
N ALA A 161 11.70 13.16 16.01
CA ALA A 161 11.15 14.30 15.28
C ALA A 161 10.93 15.51 16.20
N SER A 162 10.91 16.72 15.64
CA SER A 162 10.35 17.88 16.32
C SER A 162 8.87 17.65 16.65
N ASP A 163 8.36 18.31 17.69
CA ASP A 163 6.91 18.36 17.94
C ASP A 163 6.20 19.17 16.84
N TRP A 164 5.25 18.55 16.13
CA TRP A 164 4.42 19.24 15.13
C TRP A 164 3.05 19.54 15.72
N LYS A 165 2.62 20.80 15.60
CA LYS A 165 1.29 21.26 16.02
C LYS A 165 0.69 22.10 14.89
N LEU A 166 -0.28 21.54 14.17
CA LEU A 166 -0.86 22.14 12.96
C LEU A 166 -2.39 22.22 13.07
N GLU A 167 -2.99 23.20 12.40
CA GLU A 167 -4.45 23.35 12.29
C GLU A 167 -4.92 23.13 10.86
N PHE A 168 -6.03 22.42 10.70
CA PHE A 168 -6.65 22.12 9.41
C PHE A 168 -8.14 22.47 9.42
N ASN A 169 -8.67 22.87 8.28
CA ASN A 169 -10.11 23.11 8.12
C ASN A 169 -10.90 21.80 7.90
N ASP A 170 -10.21 20.71 7.59
CA ASP A 170 -10.80 19.40 7.30
C ASP A 170 -10.14 18.29 8.13
N LYS A 171 -10.96 17.40 8.68
CA LYS A 171 -10.50 16.27 9.50
C LYS A 171 -9.63 15.30 8.70
N THR A 172 -9.96 15.08 7.44
CA THR A 172 -9.23 14.15 6.58
C THR A 172 -7.81 14.65 6.31
N GLN A 173 -7.63 15.95 6.13
CA GLN A 173 -6.31 16.58 5.98
C GLN A 173 -5.46 16.42 7.25
N ALA A 174 -6.05 16.65 8.43
CA ALA A 174 -5.37 16.45 9.70
C ALA A 174 -4.91 14.99 9.88
N ILE A 175 -5.81 14.02 9.58
CA ILE A 175 -5.50 12.58 9.64
C ILE A 175 -4.46 12.17 8.59
N ALA A 176 -4.52 12.72 7.38
CA ALA A 176 -3.53 12.43 6.36
C ALA A 176 -2.13 12.94 6.75
N CYS A 177 -2.05 14.12 7.38
CA CYS A 177 -0.79 14.69 7.85
C CYS A 177 -0.15 13.84 8.95
N ILE A 178 -0.92 13.49 10.00
CA ILE A 178 -0.40 12.61 11.06
C ILE A 178 0.03 11.24 10.54
N ASN A 179 -0.73 10.64 9.62
CA ASN A 179 -0.35 9.36 9.01
C ASN A 179 0.96 9.49 8.20
N TYR A 180 1.14 10.59 7.47
CA TYR A 180 2.34 10.83 6.69
C TYR A 180 3.56 11.03 7.59
N LEU A 181 3.44 11.82 8.65
CA LEU A 181 4.51 12.00 9.63
C LEU A 181 4.84 10.68 10.33
N SER A 182 3.82 9.91 10.73
CA SER A 182 4.00 8.59 11.33
C SER A 182 4.72 7.62 10.39
N TYR A 183 4.44 7.69 9.08
CA TYR A 183 5.17 6.91 8.08
C TYR A 183 6.64 7.32 7.97
N LEU A 184 6.92 8.64 7.89
CA LEU A 184 8.27 9.18 7.74
C LEU A 184 9.17 8.84 8.93
N TYR A 185 8.61 8.85 10.14
CA TYR A 185 9.35 8.66 11.39
C TYR A 185 9.16 7.27 12.01
N ASP A 186 8.53 6.33 11.32
CA ASP A 186 8.52 4.93 11.78
C ASP A 186 9.97 4.41 11.72
N ASP A 187 10.60 4.25 12.90
CA ASP A 187 12.04 4.07 13.21
C ASP A 187 12.74 2.86 12.54
N THR A 188 12.65 2.75 11.22
CA THR A 188 13.53 1.91 10.39
C THR A 188 14.16 2.67 9.22
N ILE A 189 13.95 3.99 9.11
CA ILE A 189 14.47 4.82 8.02
C ILE A 189 15.75 5.59 8.42
N SER A 190 16.18 5.50 9.69
CA SER A 190 17.27 6.33 10.22
C SER A 190 18.52 5.55 10.65
N GLN A 191 18.91 4.49 9.93
CA GLN A 191 20.25 3.89 10.03
C GLN A 191 20.74 3.39 8.67
N GLU A 192 21.09 4.32 7.78
CA GLU A 192 22.16 4.15 6.79
C GLU A 192 23.12 5.34 6.87
#